data_AF-A0A534ST42-F1
#
_entry.id   AF-A0A534ST42-F1
#
_cell.length_a   1.000
_cell.length_b   1.000
_cell.length_c   1.000
_cell.angle_alpha   90.00
_cell.angle_beta   90.00
_cell.angle_gamma   90.00
#
_symmetry.space_group_name_H-M   'P 1'
#
loop_
_entity.id
_entity.type
_entity.pdbx_description
1 polymer ?
#
loop_
_entity_poly.entity_id
_entity_poly.type
_entity_poly.pdbx_seq_one_letter_code
_entity_poly.pdbx_strand_id
1 'polypeptide(L)'
;ATCGDGILDPGEECDPGPDVAGDCCTSTCTIMATCPAPDECHDAGSCDLTTGLCSNPPKPDGTTCNTTGTCRGGRCATPMTIRLARLRGVESDVRRGGIVVLGKFVTVPPDALSVRSGVVVHVTDAANLDLTIRWAPEECHPGVRGALCITKPVEKAQLPAHPDYYGVKLRLLALDIHEPFQPPVTVTIMQDSNVDRVGTISACTLPSRGGMNCQQPYGS
;
A
#
# COMPACT_ATOMS: atom_id res chain seq x y z
N ALA A 1 31.93 -33.23 14.50
CA ALA A 1 30.48 -33.21 14.28
C ALA A 1 29.81 -33.13 15.64
N THR A 2 29.72 -31.91 16.16
CA THR A 2 28.86 -31.59 17.31
C THR A 2 27.78 -30.64 16.82
N CYS A 3 26.69 -31.21 16.31
CA CYS A 3 25.57 -30.44 15.81
C CYS A 3 25.11 -29.36 16.82
N GLY A 4 25.04 -28.11 16.35
CA GLY A 4 24.64 -26.93 17.11
C GLY A 4 25.79 -26.13 17.70
N ASP A 5 27.01 -26.30 17.19
CA ASP A 5 28.17 -25.48 17.58
C ASP A 5 28.45 -24.31 16.60
N GLY A 6 27.67 -24.23 15.51
CA GLY A 6 27.75 -23.16 14.52
C GLY A 6 28.86 -23.37 13.50
N ILE A 7 29.44 -24.57 13.46
CA ILE A 7 30.48 -24.97 12.52
C ILE A 7 29.94 -26.15 11.72
N LEU A 8 29.82 -25.99 10.41
CA LEU A 8 29.39 -27.07 9.53
C LEU A 8 30.46 -28.18 9.47
N ASP A 9 30.26 -29.24 10.25
CA ASP A 9 31.19 -30.35 10.36
C ASP A 9 30.92 -31.46 9.31
N PRO A 10 31.90 -32.34 9.02
CA PRO A 10 31.67 -33.50 8.18
C PRO A 10 30.54 -34.41 8.71
N GLY A 11 29.49 -34.59 7.92
CA GLY A 11 28.31 -35.38 8.28
C GLY A 11 27.07 -34.54 8.61
N GLU A 12 27.20 -33.22 8.67
CA GLU A 12 26.11 -32.27 8.83
C GLU A 12 25.75 -31.65 7.48
N GLU A 13 24.47 -31.33 7.28
CA GLU A 13 23.99 -30.61 6.10
C GLU A 13 23.83 -29.11 6.37
N CYS A 14 23.66 -28.72 7.64
CA CYS A 14 23.54 -27.34 8.11
C CYS A 14 23.90 -27.28 9.61
N ASP A 15 24.45 -26.16 10.10
CA ASP A 15 24.69 -25.95 11.54
C ASP A 15 24.64 -24.46 11.90
N PRO A 16 23.48 -23.95 12.37
CA PRO A 16 23.31 -22.54 12.73
C PRO A 16 23.80 -22.17 14.13
N GLY A 17 24.34 -23.13 14.90
CA GLY A 17 24.73 -22.92 16.28
C GLY A 17 23.66 -23.33 17.31
N PRO A 18 23.79 -22.86 18.57
CA PRO A 18 22.87 -23.24 19.63
C PRO A 18 21.48 -22.70 19.26
N ASP A 19 20.48 -23.60 19.29
CA ASP A 19 19.16 -23.45 18.65
C ASP A 19 19.08 -23.93 17.19
N VAL A 20 19.52 -25.17 16.97
CA VAL A 20 19.49 -25.99 15.74
C VAL A 20 18.12 -26.14 15.03
N ALA A 21 17.07 -25.42 15.43
CA ALA A 21 15.82 -25.33 14.69
C ALA A 21 15.79 -24.01 13.90
N GLY A 22 16.32 -24.03 12.68
CA GLY A 22 16.15 -22.96 11.70
C GLY A 22 14.94 -23.24 10.80
N ASP A 23 14.54 -22.28 9.97
CA ASP A 23 13.43 -22.44 9.01
C ASP A 23 13.62 -23.65 8.06
N CYS A 24 14.88 -24.02 7.79
CA CYS A 24 15.25 -25.14 6.93
C CYS A 24 16.30 -26.10 7.52
N CYS A 25 16.74 -25.89 8.76
CA CYS A 25 17.70 -26.77 9.44
C CYS A 25 17.04 -27.45 10.65
N THR A 26 17.07 -28.79 10.70
CA THR A 26 16.52 -29.54 11.83
C THR A 26 17.47 -29.56 13.01
N SER A 27 16.93 -29.92 14.18
CA SER A 27 17.71 -30.15 15.39
C SER A 27 18.73 -31.30 15.31
N THR A 28 18.80 -31.99 14.17
CA THR A 28 19.76 -33.05 13.87
C THR A 28 20.75 -32.64 12.77
N CYS A 29 20.85 -31.34 12.47
CA CYS A 29 21.74 -30.77 11.45
C CYS A 29 21.51 -31.37 10.05
N THR A 30 20.23 -31.60 9.72
CA THR A 30 19.78 -32.05 8.39
C THR A 30 18.86 -31.00 7.78
N ILE A 31 18.89 -30.84 6.46
CA ILE A 31 18.06 -29.87 5.76
C ILE A 31 16.63 -30.41 5.64
N MET A 32 15.66 -29.63 6.11
CA MET A 32 14.25 -29.85 5.80
C MET A 32 14.06 -29.45 4.34
N ALA A 33 13.96 -30.45 3.46
CA ALA A 33 14.26 -30.41 2.03
C ALA A 33 13.66 -29.29 1.13
N THR A 34 12.89 -28.32 1.63
CA THR A 34 12.37 -27.21 0.83
C THR A 34 12.18 -25.93 1.63
N CYS A 35 12.69 -24.81 1.08
CA CYS A 35 12.28 -23.46 1.42
C CYS A 35 11.17 -23.01 0.46
N PRO A 36 9.88 -23.23 0.79
CA PRO A 36 8.79 -22.82 -0.08
C PRO A 36 8.73 -21.28 -0.19
N ALA A 37 8.10 -20.80 -1.26
CA ALA A 37 7.76 -19.39 -1.37
C ALA A 37 6.85 -19.00 -0.18
N PRO A 38 7.16 -17.94 0.58
CA PRO A 38 6.35 -17.52 1.71
C PRO A 38 5.00 -16.92 1.28
N ASP A 39 4.93 -16.33 0.09
CA ASP A 39 3.72 -15.74 -0.48
C ASP A 39 3.78 -15.69 -2.02
N GLU A 40 2.72 -15.16 -2.65
CA GLU A 40 2.61 -15.06 -4.11
C GLU A 40 3.66 -14.14 -4.75
N CYS A 41 4.30 -13.25 -3.98
CA CYS A 41 5.27 -12.26 -4.43
C CYS A 41 6.73 -12.61 -4.12
N HIS A 42 6.98 -13.81 -3.61
CA HIS A 42 8.32 -14.35 -3.42
C HIS A 42 8.46 -15.67 -4.17
N ASP A 43 9.66 -15.95 -4.66
CA ASP A 43 10.00 -17.27 -5.21
C ASP A 43 10.40 -18.21 -4.07
N ALA A 44 10.42 -19.51 -4.37
CA ALA A 44 11.00 -20.49 -3.47
C ALA A 44 12.47 -20.15 -3.19
N GLY A 45 12.86 -20.29 -1.93
CA GLY A 45 14.19 -19.95 -1.45
C GLY A 45 15.20 -21.08 -1.53
N SER A 46 16.43 -20.76 -1.16
CA SER A 46 17.45 -21.72 -0.75
C SER A 46 17.68 -21.65 0.76
N CYS A 47 18.11 -22.76 1.35
CA CYS A 47 18.55 -22.79 2.74
C CYS A 47 19.96 -22.19 2.84
N ASP A 48 20.15 -21.20 3.70
CA ASP A 48 21.47 -20.79 4.14
C ASP A 48 21.97 -21.78 5.18
N LEU A 49 23.04 -22.51 4.87
CA LEU A 49 23.56 -23.60 5.70
C LEU A 49 24.25 -23.10 6.98
N THR A 50 24.62 -21.82 7.02
CA THR A 50 25.28 -21.19 8.16
C THR A 50 24.28 -20.58 9.12
N THR A 51 23.13 -20.09 8.64
CA THR A 51 22.09 -19.51 9.51
C THR A 51 20.90 -20.43 9.73
N GLY A 52 20.77 -21.49 8.93
CA GLY A 52 19.62 -22.39 8.94
C GLY A 52 18.32 -21.72 8.49
N LEU A 53 18.39 -20.52 7.88
CA LEU A 53 17.26 -19.72 7.46
C LEU A 53 16.97 -19.87 5.97
N CYS A 54 15.69 -19.78 5.61
CA CYS A 54 15.27 -19.71 4.22
C CYS A 54 15.47 -18.30 3.66
N SER A 55 16.12 -18.21 2.49
CA SER A 55 16.08 -16.98 1.71
C SER A 55 14.68 -16.74 1.15
N ASN A 56 14.23 -15.48 1.07
CA ASN A 56 12.95 -15.12 0.46
C ASN A 56 13.18 -14.14 -0.70
N PRO A 57 13.63 -14.61 -1.88
CA PRO A 57 13.86 -13.73 -3.03
C PRO A 57 12.54 -13.14 -3.54
N PRO A 58 12.42 -11.81 -3.70
CA PRO A 58 11.21 -11.20 -4.23
C PRO A 58 11.09 -11.49 -5.72
N LYS A 59 9.87 -11.81 -6.16
CA LYS A 59 9.55 -11.89 -7.59
C LYS A 59 9.70 -10.51 -8.25
N PRO A 60 9.92 -10.45 -9.58
CA PRO A 60 9.96 -9.19 -10.30
C PRO A 60 8.69 -8.35 -10.10
N ASP A 61 8.88 -7.04 -10.00
CA ASP A 61 7.78 -6.08 -9.96
C ASP A 61 6.85 -6.26 -11.17
N GLY A 62 5.54 -6.21 -10.95
CA GLY A 62 4.52 -6.44 -11.97
C GLY A 62 3.99 -7.88 -12.04
N THR A 63 4.61 -8.84 -11.35
CA THR A 63 4.08 -10.21 -11.26
C THR A 63 2.69 -10.22 -10.62
N THR A 64 1.74 -10.97 -11.18
CA THR A 64 0.35 -10.99 -10.67
C THR A 64 0.24 -11.62 -9.29
N CYS A 65 -0.59 -11.04 -8.42
CA CYS A 65 -0.92 -11.57 -7.09
C CYS A 65 -2.37 -11.25 -6.69
N ASN A 66 -2.98 -12.05 -5.81
CA ASN A 66 -4.34 -11.85 -5.26
C ASN A 66 -5.42 -11.57 -6.33
N THR A 67 -5.34 -12.20 -7.50
CA THR A 67 -6.22 -12.04 -8.69
C THR A 67 -6.29 -10.66 -9.35
N THR A 68 -6.03 -9.56 -8.63
CA THR A 68 -6.17 -8.18 -9.11
C THR A 68 -4.96 -7.29 -8.83
N GLY A 69 -4.01 -7.77 -8.03
CA GLY A 69 -2.81 -7.05 -7.63
C GLY A 69 -1.58 -7.42 -8.45
N THR A 70 -0.54 -6.64 -8.24
CA THR A 70 0.80 -6.88 -8.79
C THR A 70 1.86 -6.74 -7.71
N CYS A 71 2.88 -7.58 -7.73
CA CYS A 71 3.99 -7.52 -6.82
C CYS A 71 4.78 -6.23 -7.03
N ARG A 72 5.14 -5.57 -5.93
CA ARG A 72 6.03 -4.41 -5.89
C ARG A 72 6.89 -4.48 -4.64
N GLY A 73 8.19 -4.61 -4.82
CA GLY A 73 9.13 -4.76 -3.70
C GLY A 73 8.80 -5.94 -2.78
N GLY A 74 8.41 -7.08 -3.34
CA GLY A 74 8.03 -8.29 -2.59
C GLY A 74 6.66 -8.26 -1.91
N ARG A 75 5.85 -7.21 -2.13
CA ARG A 75 4.48 -7.14 -1.57
C ARG A 75 3.43 -7.06 -2.65
N CYS A 76 2.25 -7.62 -2.38
CA CYS A 76 1.14 -7.59 -3.30
C CYS A 76 0.44 -6.22 -3.28
N ALA A 77 0.68 -5.39 -4.29
CA ALA A 77 0.01 -4.11 -4.46
C ALA A 77 -1.33 -4.30 -5.17
N THR A 78 -2.44 -4.17 -4.44
CA THR A 78 -3.79 -4.20 -5.03
C THR A 78 -4.24 -2.79 -5.41
N PRO A 79 -4.94 -2.63 -6.55
CA PRO A 79 -5.46 -1.34 -6.97
C PRO A 79 -6.57 -0.86 -6.02
N MET A 80 -6.58 0.44 -5.74
CA MET A 80 -7.65 1.10 -5.03
C MET A 80 -8.84 1.33 -5.96
N THR A 81 -10.05 1.00 -5.51
CA THR A 81 -11.29 1.38 -6.20
C THR A 81 -11.74 2.77 -5.74
N ILE A 82 -11.84 3.71 -6.67
CA ILE A 82 -12.45 5.03 -6.41
C ILE A 82 -13.93 4.98 -6.79
N ARG A 83 -14.80 5.18 -5.80
CA ARG A 83 -16.26 5.23 -6.00
C ARG A 83 -16.72 6.63 -6.40
N LEU A 84 -16.08 7.66 -5.85
CA LEU A 84 -16.42 9.06 -6.10
C LEU A 84 -15.17 9.93 -6.01
N ALA A 85 -14.98 10.81 -6.98
CA ALA A 85 -14.03 11.92 -6.91
C ALA A 85 -14.73 13.20 -7.34
N ARG A 86 -14.71 14.23 -6.51
CA ARG A 86 -15.28 15.54 -6.80
C ARG A 86 -14.20 16.60 -6.68
N LEU A 87 -13.89 17.25 -7.78
CA LEU A 87 -12.92 18.34 -7.89
C LEU A 87 -13.68 19.65 -8.09
N ARG A 88 -13.26 20.70 -7.40
CA ARG A 88 -13.77 22.06 -7.56
C ARG A 88 -12.58 23.01 -7.62
N GLY A 89 -12.50 23.81 -8.68
CA GLY A 89 -11.50 24.86 -8.82
C GLY A 89 -11.79 26.05 -7.90
N VAL A 90 -10.82 26.95 -7.76
CA VAL A 90 -11.02 28.24 -7.10
C VAL A 90 -12.02 29.06 -7.90
N GLU A 91 -13.09 29.52 -7.24
CA GLU A 91 -14.09 30.44 -7.83
C GLU A 91 -13.85 31.89 -7.37
N SER A 92 -13.33 32.05 -6.14
CA SER A 92 -12.92 33.34 -5.56
C SER A 92 -12.04 33.11 -4.33
N ASP A 93 -11.46 34.19 -3.77
CA ASP A 93 -10.69 34.14 -2.52
C ASP A 93 -11.49 33.54 -1.33
N VAL A 94 -12.82 33.67 -1.36
CA VAL A 94 -13.74 33.15 -0.34
C VAL A 94 -14.20 31.72 -0.66
N ARG A 95 -14.23 31.35 -1.94
CA ARG A 95 -14.60 30.01 -2.43
C ARG A 95 -13.37 29.34 -3.06
N ARG A 96 -12.44 28.98 -2.19
CA ARG A 96 -11.28 28.16 -2.56
C ARG A 96 -11.70 26.79 -3.05
N GLY A 97 -10.81 26.16 -3.81
CA GLY A 97 -11.01 24.84 -4.38
C GLY A 97 -11.06 23.73 -3.33
N GLY A 98 -11.41 22.54 -3.79
CA GLY A 98 -11.47 21.37 -2.94
C GLY A 98 -11.60 20.07 -3.71
N ILE A 99 -11.10 19.02 -3.09
CA ILE A 99 -11.12 17.65 -3.59
C ILE A 99 -11.75 16.75 -2.53
N VAL A 100 -12.76 15.99 -2.92
CA VAL A 100 -13.36 14.94 -2.10
C VAL A 100 -13.24 13.61 -2.84
N VAL A 101 -12.64 12.62 -2.19
CA VAL A 101 -12.48 11.27 -2.76
C VAL A 101 -13.03 10.26 -1.78
N LEU A 102 -13.86 9.35 -2.30
CA LEU A 102 -14.34 8.18 -1.59
C LEU A 102 -13.93 6.93 -2.36
N GLY A 103 -13.29 6.00 -1.68
CA GLY A 103 -12.81 4.76 -2.29
C GLY A 103 -12.60 3.65 -1.26
N LYS A 104 -11.94 2.58 -1.69
CA LYS A 104 -11.50 1.47 -0.85
C LYS A 104 -10.31 0.74 -1.46
N PHE A 105 -9.50 0.10 -0.64
CA PHE A 105 -8.44 -0.81 -1.07
C PHE A 105 -8.34 -2.01 -0.13
N VAL A 106 -7.72 -3.10 -0.59
CA VAL A 106 -7.54 -4.34 0.18
C VAL A 106 -6.05 -4.52 0.49
N THR A 107 -5.73 -5.05 1.66
CA THR A 107 -4.38 -5.45 2.05
C THR A 107 -4.25 -6.95 2.00
N VAL A 108 -3.15 -7.47 1.47
CA VAL A 108 -2.89 -8.92 1.40
C VAL A 108 -1.66 -9.22 2.23
N PRO A 109 -1.72 -10.09 3.25
CA PRO A 109 -0.54 -10.43 4.05
C PRO A 109 0.67 -10.78 3.16
N PRO A 110 1.87 -10.28 3.48
CA PRO A 110 2.24 -9.55 4.70
C PRO A 110 2.02 -8.02 4.64
N ASP A 111 1.37 -7.48 3.61
CA ASP A 111 0.96 -6.07 3.55
C ASP A 111 -0.13 -5.75 4.60
N ALA A 112 -0.03 -4.58 5.20
CA ALA A 112 -0.97 -4.06 6.18
C ALA A 112 -0.97 -2.53 6.13
N LEU A 113 -2.08 -1.90 6.54
CA LEU A 113 -2.15 -0.46 6.71
C LEU A 113 -1.19 0.00 7.82
N SER A 114 -0.23 0.86 7.49
CA SER A 114 0.67 1.49 8.46
C SER A 114 0.86 2.96 8.12
N VAL A 115 0.80 3.82 9.14
CA VAL A 115 0.91 5.29 9.03
C VAL A 115 1.97 5.86 9.99
N ARG A 116 2.91 5.01 10.41
CA ARG A 116 3.97 5.33 11.39
C ARG A 116 4.99 6.33 10.84
N SER A 117 5.27 6.36 9.54
CA SER A 117 6.10 7.40 8.90
C SER A 117 5.26 8.50 8.25
N GLY A 118 3.97 8.57 8.57
CA GLY A 118 3.02 9.53 7.99
C GLY A 118 2.30 8.97 6.76
N VAL A 119 1.60 9.85 6.05
CA VAL A 119 0.86 9.52 4.83
C VAL A 119 1.07 10.60 3.80
N VAL A 120 1.31 10.20 2.55
CA VAL A 120 1.33 11.13 1.42
C VAL A 120 0.22 10.75 0.46
N VAL A 121 -0.58 11.74 0.07
CA VAL A 121 -1.60 11.61 -0.96
C VAL A 121 -1.20 12.45 -2.15
N HIS A 122 -1.14 11.82 -3.31
CA HIS A 122 -0.92 12.46 -4.59
C HIS A 122 -2.20 12.36 -5.42
N VAL A 123 -2.66 13.48 -5.97
CA VAL A 123 -3.86 13.55 -6.82
C VAL A 123 -3.48 14.19 -8.13
N THR A 124 -3.76 13.50 -9.23
CA THR A 124 -3.55 13.99 -10.58
C THR A 124 -4.79 13.87 -11.43
N ASP A 125 -4.82 14.64 -12.52
CA ASP A 125 -5.78 14.48 -13.60
C ASP A 125 -5.08 14.43 -14.96
N ALA A 126 -5.83 14.28 -16.05
CA ALA A 126 -5.25 14.22 -17.40
C ALA A 126 -4.91 15.60 -18.00
N ALA A 127 -5.23 16.68 -17.29
CA ALA A 127 -4.92 18.03 -17.71
C ALA A 127 -3.61 18.48 -17.03
N ASN A 128 -3.72 19.19 -15.90
CA ASN A 128 -2.58 19.80 -15.22
C ASN A 128 -2.69 19.73 -13.69
N LEU A 129 -3.68 19.03 -13.15
CA LEU A 129 -3.76 18.84 -11.70
C LEU A 129 -2.62 17.91 -11.29
N ASP A 130 -1.75 18.40 -10.41
CA ASP A 130 -0.70 17.63 -9.74
C ASP A 130 -0.57 18.17 -8.32
N LEU A 131 -1.25 17.53 -7.38
CA LEU A 131 -1.33 17.96 -5.99
C LEU A 131 -0.77 16.87 -5.06
N THR A 132 0.21 17.24 -4.25
CA THR A 132 0.75 16.37 -3.19
C THR A 132 0.44 16.95 -1.81
N ILE A 133 -0.21 16.15 -0.96
CA ILE A 133 -0.53 16.46 0.44
C ILE A 133 0.25 15.48 1.31
N ARG A 134 0.88 16.00 2.36
CA ARG A 134 1.71 15.22 3.28
C ARG A 134 1.19 15.42 4.69
N TRP A 135 1.00 14.32 5.40
CA TRP A 135 0.80 14.30 6.84
C TRP A 135 2.01 13.66 7.50
N ALA A 136 2.56 14.34 8.50
CA ALA A 136 3.63 13.82 9.33
C ALA A 136 3.11 12.69 10.24
N PRO A 137 3.99 11.82 10.78
CA PRO A 137 3.63 10.78 11.74
C PRO A 137 2.73 11.26 12.87
N GLU A 138 3.06 12.41 13.46
CA GLU A 138 2.35 13.04 14.58
C GLU A 138 0.97 13.58 14.21
N GLU A 139 0.69 13.77 12.92
CA GLU A 139 -0.61 14.22 12.40
C GLU A 139 -1.53 13.02 12.08
N CYS A 140 -0.98 11.80 12.13
CA CYS A 140 -1.66 10.55 11.90
C CYS A 140 -1.96 9.82 13.21
N HIS A 141 -3.24 9.49 13.39
CA HIS A 141 -3.77 8.87 14.58
C HIS A 141 -4.26 7.45 14.22
N PRO A 142 -3.40 6.42 14.31
CA PRO A 142 -3.80 5.04 14.09
C PRO A 142 -4.63 4.50 15.26
N GLY A 143 -5.55 3.58 14.97
CA GLY A 143 -6.33 2.88 15.98
C GLY A 143 -7.03 1.64 15.44
N VAL A 144 -7.77 0.94 16.29
CA VAL A 144 -8.48 -0.31 15.91
C VAL A 144 -9.54 -0.11 14.82
N ARG A 145 -9.99 1.13 14.59
CA ARG A 145 -10.95 1.49 13.53
C ARG A 145 -10.28 2.01 12.26
N GLY A 146 -8.97 1.84 12.11
CA GLY A 146 -8.19 2.33 10.97
C GLY A 146 -7.31 3.53 11.34
N ALA A 147 -7.09 4.45 10.40
CA ALA A 147 -6.23 5.62 10.62
C ALA A 147 -6.92 6.94 10.26
N LEU A 148 -6.57 8.01 10.97
CA LEU A 148 -6.97 9.38 10.64
C LEU A 148 -5.73 10.28 10.61
N CYS A 149 -5.39 10.78 9.44
CA CYS A 149 -4.38 11.84 9.28
C CYS A 149 -5.08 13.17 9.04
N ILE A 150 -4.76 14.18 9.86
CA ILE A 150 -5.45 15.47 9.85
C ILE A 150 -4.49 16.61 10.19
N THR A 151 -4.45 17.59 9.29
CA THR A 151 -3.85 18.91 9.49
C THR A 151 -5.01 19.89 9.73
N LYS A 152 -4.74 21.03 10.40
CA LYS A 152 -5.70 22.12 10.72
C LYS A 152 -6.91 22.19 9.77
N PRO A 153 -8.12 22.47 10.28
CA PRO A 153 -9.33 21.62 10.26
C PRO A 153 -9.92 21.20 8.89
N VAL A 154 -9.29 21.52 7.77
CA VAL A 154 -9.91 21.46 6.44
C VAL A 154 -9.34 20.36 5.53
N GLU A 155 -8.21 19.76 5.90
CA GLU A 155 -7.53 18.68 5.18
C GLU A 155 -7.49 17.42 6.03
N LYS A 156 -8.10 16.34 5.54
CA LYS A 156 -8.05 15.05 6.23
C LYS A 156 -8.04 13.86 5.27
N ALA A 157 -7.28 12.86 5.67
CA ALA A 157 -7.33 11.51 5.13
C ALA A 157 -7.83 10.56 6.23
N GLN A 158 -9.04 10.03 6.06
CA GLN A 158 -9.59 9.02 6.97
C GLN A 158 -9.62 7.66 6.25
N LEU A 159 -8.97 6.68 6.86
CA LEU A 159 -8.79 5.32 6.34
C LEU A 159 -9.48 4.31 7.29
N PRO A 160 -10.81 4.24 7.31
CA PRO A 160 -11.53 3.37 8.24
C PRO A 160 -11.29 1.89 7.92
N ALA A 161 -11.07 1.08 8.95
CA ALA A 161 -10.94 -0.37 8.85
C ALA A 161 -12.32 -1.04 8.74
N HIS A 162 -12.45 -1.97 7.79
CA HIS A 162 -13.54 -2.93 7.65
C HIS A 162 -12.93 -4.35 7.69
N PRO A 163 -13.71 -5.42 8.00
CA PRO A 163 -13.20 -6.79 7.95
C PRO A 163 -12.41 -7.17 6.68
N ASP A 164 -12.86 -6.71 5.50
CA ASP A 164 -12.30 -7.15 4.22
C ASP A 164 -11.52 -6.06 3.47
N TYR A 165 -11.57 -4.80 3.92
CA TYR A 165 -10.97 -3.68 3.20
C TYR A 165 -10.74 -2.47 4.11
N TYR A 166 -9.95 -1.51 3.63
CA TYR A 166 -9.87 -0.17 4.20
C TYR A 166 -10.64 0.81 3.31
N GLY A 167 -11.53 1.58 3.92
CA GLY A 167 -12.17 2.69 3.23
C GLY A 167 -11.17 3.82 3.01
N VAL A 168 -11.46 4.67 2.02
CA VAL A 168 -10.72 5.90 1.77
C VAL A 168 -11.71 7.05 1.77
N LYS A 169 -11.48 8.02 2.65
CA LYS A 169 -12.27 9.26 2.74
C LYS A 169 -11.30 10.44 2.80
N LEU A 170 -11.04 11.03 1.64
CA LEU A 170 -10.26 12.25 1.52
C LEU A 170 -11.20 13.44 1.47
N ARG A 171 -10.92 14.44 2.31
CA ARG A 171 -11.58 15.74 2.25
C ARG A 171 -10.48 16.79 2.34
N LEU A 172 -10.14 17.34 1.19
CA LEU A 172 -9.08 18.32 1.00
C LEU A 172 -9.77 19.61 0.57
N LEU A 173 -9.79 20.61 1.44
CA LEU A 173 -10.49 21.87 1.18
C LEU A 173 -9.51 23.02 1.28
N ALA A 174 -9.95 24.21 0.86
CA ALA A 174 -9.14 25.43 0.84
C ALA A 174 -7.92 25.34 -0.11
N LEU A 175 -8.02 24.51 -1.14
CA LEU A 175 -6.97 24.28 -2.13
C LEU A 175 -6.91 25.37 -3.20
N ASP A 176 -5.71 25.63 -3.69
CA ASP A 176 -5.45 26.54 -4.81
C ASP A 176 -5.32 25.74 -6.13
N ILE A 177 -6.44 25.15 -6.56
CA ILE A 177 -6.53 24.34 -7.78
C ILE A 177 -7.41 25.02 -8.81
N HIS A 178 -7.04 24.91 -10.08
CA HIS A 178 -7.67 25.63 -11.17
C HIS A 178 -8.15 24.67 -12.27
N GLU A 179 -9.21 25.07 -12.95
CA GLU A 179 -9.71 24.41 -14.16
C GLU A 179 -8.86 24.80 -15.39
N PRO A 180 -8.92 24.07 -16.52
CA PRO A 180 -9.78 22.92 -16.82
C PRO A 180 -9.29 21.63 -16.15
N PHE A 181 -10.24 20.83 -15.64
CA PHE A 181 -9.95 19.47 -15.18
C PHE A 181 -10.30 18.46 -16.29
N GLN A 182 -9.53 17.38 -16.43
CA GLN A 182 -9.81 16.31 -17.38
C GLN A 182 -9.70 14.90 -16.76
N PRO A 183 -10.63 13.97 -17.08
CA PRO A 183 -10.50 12.59 -16.64
C PRO A 183 -9.37 11.87 -17.40
N PRO A 184 -8.78 10.81 -16.82
CA PRO A 184 -9.09 10.28 -15.51
C PRO A 184 -8.50 11.08 -14.35
N VAL A 185 -9.16 11.02 -13.19
CA VAL A 185 -8.56 11.42 -11.91
C VAL A 185 -7.83 10.21 -11.32
N THR A 186 -6.56 10.38 -10.96
CA THR A 186 -5.76 9.36 -10.27
C THR A 186 -5.44 9.83 -8.86
N VAL A 187 -5.56 8.91 -7.90
CA VAL A 187 -5.23 9.14 -6.49
C VAL A 187 -4.27 8.05 -6.06
N THR A 188 -3.13 8.47 -5.53
CA THR A 188 -2.09 7.59 -5.00
C THR A 188 -1.91 7.88 -3.51
N ILE A 189 -2.05 6.85 -2.68
CA ILE A 189 -1.75 6.92 -1.24
C ILE A 189 -0.44 6.17 -0.99
N MET A 190 0.59 6.89 -0.56
CA MET A 190 1.90 6.36 -0.19
C MET A 190 2.02 6.27 1.33
N GLN A 191 2.57 5.15 1.81
CA GLN A 191 2.60 4.73 3.22
C GLN A 191 3.85 3.89 3.50
N ASP A 192 4.03 3.47 4.76
CA ASP A 192 5.22 2.72 5.21
C ASP A 192 5.31 1.30 4.69
N SER A 193 4.22 0.77 4.11
CA SER A 193 4.23 -0.59 3.61
C SER A 193 4.99 -0.74 2.29
N ASN A 194 5.59 0.33 1.74
CA ASN A 194 6.25 0.35 0.42
C ASN A 194 5.33 -0.06 -0.74
N VAL A 195 4.01 -0.08 -0.50
CA VAL A 195 2.97 -0.36 -1.48
C VAL A 195 2.16 0.91 -1.71
N ASP A 196 2.27 1.48 -2.90
CA ASP A 196 1.43 2.60 -3.33
C ASP A 196 0.00 2.12 -3.58
N ARG A 197 -0.99 2.73 -2.92
CA ARG A 197 -2.41 2.48 -3.21
C ARG A 197 -2.85 3.41 -4.33
N VAL A 198 -2.85 2.90 -5.55
CA VAL A 198 -3.22 3.69 -6.75
C VAL A 198 -4.65 3.37 -7.15
N GLY A 199 -5.47 4.39 -7.34
CA GLY A 199 -6.81 4.26 -7.88
C GLY A 199 -7.09 5.31 -8.94
N THR A 200 -7.86 4.94 -9.96
CA THR A 200 -8.17 5.82 -11.10
C THR A 200 -9.66 5.80 -11.38
N ILE A 201 -10.24 6.94 -11.75
CA ILE A 201 -11.65 7.06 -12.15
C ILE A 201 -11.79 7.95 -13.39
N SER A 202 -12.41 7.39 -14.44
CA SER A 202 -12.60 8.08 -15.73
C SER A 202 -14.05 8.48 -16.00
N ALA A 203 -15.02 7.86 -15.30
CA ALA A 203 -16.44 8.12 -15.47
C ALA A 203 -16.83 9.45 -14.80
N CYS A 204 -16.65 10.56 -15.53
CA CYS A 204 -16.78 11.91 -15.00
C CYS A 204 -17.74 12.79 -15.82
N THR A 205 -18.36 13.74 -15.12
CA THR A 205 -19.19 14.80 -15.69
C THR A 205 -18.58 16.16 -15.35
N LEU A 206 -18.64 17.11 -16.29
CA LEU A 206 -18.10 18.46 -16.16
C LEU A 206 -19.27 19.45 -16.00
N PRO A 207 -19.56 19.95 -14.79
CA PRO A 207 -20.64 20.92 -14.58
C PRO A 207 -20.34 22.27 -15.24
N SER A 208 -21.40 23.00 -15.60
CA SER A 208 -21.28 24.34 -16.20
C SER A 208 -20.70 25.42 -15.27
N ARG A 209 -20.70 25.18 -13.96
CA ARG A 209 -20.10 26.10 -12.95
C ARG A 209 -18.64 25.75 -12.62
N GLY A 210 -17.96 25.04 -13.51
CA GLY A 210 -16.61 24.54 -13.30
C GLY A 210 -16.55 23.33 -12.36
N GLY A 211 -15.37 22.69 -12.33
CA GLY A 211 -15.13 21.47 -11.56
C GLY A 211 -15.41 20.17 -12.31
N MET A 212 -15.36 19.05 -11.59
CA MET A 212 -15.55 17.71 -12.13
C MET A 212 -16.17 16.79 -11.10
N ASN A 213 -17.16 16.00 -11.51
CA ASN A 213 -17.77 14.96 -10.69
C ASN A 213 -17.58 13.61 -11.34
N CYS A 214 -16.73 12.79 -10.75
CA CYS A 214 -16.51 11.40 -11.13
C CYS A 214 -17.24 10.48 -10.17
N GLN A 215 -17.94 9.48 -10.71
CA GLN A 215 -18.65 8.50 -9.91
C GLN A 215 -18.67 7.15 -10.61
N GLN A 216 -18.38 6.10 -9.85
CA GLN A 216 -18.53 4.73 -10.34
C GLN A 216 -20.03 4.43 -10.57
N PRO A 217 -20.42 3.83 -11.70
CA PRO A 217 -21.81 3.46 -11.96
C PRO A 217 -22.36 2.55 -10.85
N TYR A 218 -23.63 2.71 -10.51
CA TYR A 218 -24.30 1.81 -9.56
C TYR A 218 -24.33 0.38 -10.15
N GLY A 219 -23.77 -0.61 -9.43
CA GLY A 219 -23.88 -2.03 -9.79
C GLY A 219 -22.62 -2.71 -10.34
N SER A 220 -21.47 -2.03 -10.36
CA SER A 220 -20.14 -2.60 -10.66
C SER A 220 -19.36 -2.97 -9.40
#